data_AF-A0AAD9F8Z9-F1
#
_entry.id   AF-A0AAD9F8Z9-F1
#
_cell.length_a   1.000
_cell.length_b   1.000
_cell.length_c   1.000
_cell.angle_alpha   90.00
_cell.angle_beta   90.00
_cell.angle_gamma   90.00
#
_symmetry.space_group_name_H-M   'P 1'
#
loop_
_entity.id
_entity.type
_entity.pdbx_description
1 polymer ?
#
loop_
_entity_poly.entity_id
_entity_poly.type
_entity_poly.pdbx_seq_one_letter_code
_entity_poly.pdbx_strand_id
1 'polypeptide(L)'
;MKCVSHQQASQLLHNKFIVVLGDSIQRAVYKDLVLLLQKDKYLSLKQLKTKGEMSFEEDCLVEGGCISLMHNGTGYREVRQYQSDHHLVRFYFVTRIYSSYMKSILEDFRNGLKPDVLIVNSCVWDISRYNSIWLDAYKENLHTFFSELRGILPEETLMIWNITMPLGERINGGFLVQEIEHKASHLRYDVIDANFFSGTLADAYGMDALDLHFHFRFSLQHRTKDGVHWNALAHRKITSLLLQHFAQAWGVILPCPLKTVELSEITAQQPTNENATKPEGVKRAKRAKRASNNYQNTSNVWDRLQPMGGYHHGHRHGQFRSGYQFRPPHHFDPYYETHHQYVMRNRHARHIYAPYTQHRPSTGQGGHY
;
A
#
# COMPACT_ATOMS: atom_id res chain seq x y z
N MET A 1 7.04 7.85 13.73
CA MET A 1 6.21 8.09 12.52
C MET A 1 4.97 8.81 12.95
N LYS A 2 4.53 9.86 12.25
CA LYS A 2 3.26 10.52 12.55
C LYS A 2 2.12 9.58 12.15
N CYS A 3 1.28 9.19 13.10
CA CYS A 3 0.06 8.44 12.82
C CYS A 3 -1.02 9.43 12.37
N VAL A 4 -1.78 9.06 11.33
CA VAL A 4 -2.99 9.80 10.93
C VAL A 4 -4.17 9.15 11.65
N SER A 5 -4.99 9.94 12.35
CA SER A 5 -6.17 9.45 13.05
C SER A 5 -7.39 9.32 12.13
N HIS A 6 -8.43 8.63 12.60
CA HIS A 6 -9.73 8.55 11.94
C HIS A 6 -10.29 9.94 11.61
N GLN A 7 -10.30 10.86 12.59
CA GLN A 7 -10.81 12.22 12.39
C GLN A 7 -10.04 12.96 11.28
N GLN A 8 -8.72 12.81 11.24
CA GLN A 8 -7.88 13.43 10.22
C GLN A 8 -8.12 12.83 8.83
N ALA A 9 -8.25 11.51 8.74
CA ALA A 9 -8.53 10.82 7.48
C ALA A 9 -9.92 11.21 6.94
N SER A 10 -10.94 11.22 7.80
CA SER A 10 -12.31 11.62 7.48
C SER A 10 -12.38 13.08 7.01
N GLN A 11 -11.80 14.02 7.77
CA GLN A 11 -11.79 15.45 7.36
C GLN A 11 -11.01 15.69 6.05
N LEU A 12 -9.89 15.00 5.85
CA LEU A 12 -9.08 15.12 4.64
C LEU A 12 -9.80 14.55 3.40
N LEU A 13 -10.56 13.47 3.57
CA LEU A 13 -11.24 12.75 2.49
C LEU A 13 -12.72 13.12 2.34
N HIS A 14 -13.17 14.18 3.02
CA HIS A 14 -14.54 14.64 2.98
C HIS A 14 -14.94 15.10 1.56
N ASN A 15 -16.03 14.53 1.05
CA ASN A 15 -16.52 14.63 -0.32
C ASN A 15 -15.48 14.23 -1.38
N LYS A 16 -14.65 13.21 -1.11
CA LYS A 16 -13.67 12.67 -2.05
C LYS A 16 -14.06 11.30 -2.59
N PHE A 17 -13.78 11.08 -3.88
CA PHE A 17 -13.78 9.75 -4.49
C PHE A 17 -12.35 9.22 -4.63
N ILE A 18 -12.06 8.14 -3.92
CA ILE A 18 -10.75 7.46 -3.92
C ILE A 18 -10.89 6.12 -4.61
N VAL A 19 -10.02 5.84 -5.59
CA VAL A 19 -9.94 4.52 -6.25
C VAL A 19 -8.62 3.85 -5.97
N VAL A 20 -8.67 2.56 -5.65
CA VAL A 20 -7.51 1.70 -5.41
C VAL A 20 -7.50 0.56 -6.43
N LEU A 21 -6.46 0.49 -7.27
CA LEU A 21 -6.25 -0.57 -8.25
C LEU A 21 -5.03 -1.42 -7.83
N GLY A 22 -5.20 -2.73 -7.73
CA GLY A 22 -4.07 -3.64 -7.62
C GLY A 22 -4.41 -5.02 -7.08
N ASP A 23 -3.41 -5.69 -6.50
CA ASP A 23 -3.52 -7.06 -6.01
C ASP A 23 -3.98 -7.16 -4.54
N SER A 24 -3.67 -8.28 -3.87
CA SER A 24 -4.00 -8.51 -2.46
C SER A 24 -3.35 -7.52 -1.49
N ILE A 25 -2.22 -6.91 -1.85
CA ILE A 25 -1.56 -5.87 -1.07
C ILE A 25 -2.39 -4.58 -1.14
N GLN A 26 -2.86 -4.21 -2.34
CA GLN A 26 -3.70 -3.02 -2.50
C GLN A 26 -5.12 -3.21 -1.94
N ARG A 27 -5.67 -4.43 -1.98
CA ARG A 27 -6.91 -4.75 -1.23
C ARG A 27 -6.76 -4.47 0.27
N ALA A 28 -5.60 -4.80 0.85
CA ALA A 28 -5.33 -4.53 2.25
C ALA A 28 -5.06 -3.04 2.55
N VAL A 29 -4.54 -2.26 1.59
CA VAL A 29 -4.51 -0.79 1.66
C VAL A 29 -5.93 -0.21 1.65
N TYR A 30 -6.78 -0.65 0.73
CA TYR A 30 -8.20 -0.29 0.69
C TYR A 30 -8.91 -0.62 2.02
N LYS A 31 -8.76 -1.85 2.52
CA LYS A 31 -9.39 -2.29 3.78
C LYS A 31 -8.89 -1.47 4.98
N ASP A 32 -7.60 -1.13 5.03
CA ASP A 32 -7.06 -0.29 6.12
C ASP A 32 -7.57 1.15 6.05
N LEU A 33 -7.71 1.71 4.85
CA LEU A 33 -8.30 3.03 4.63
C LEU A 33 -9.78 3.08 5.03
N VAL A 34 -10.58 2.11 4.59
CA VAL A 34 -12.01 2.00 4.96
C VAL A 34 -12.18 1.85 6.47
N LEU A 35 -11.35 1.01 7.11
CA LEU A 35 -11.36 0.87 8.57
C LEU A 35 -11.00 2.20 9.28
N LEU A 36 -9.96 2.90 8.80
CA LEU A 36 -9.53 4.18 9.36
C LEU A 36 -10.58 5.29 9.15
N LEU A 37 -11.31 5.27 8.03
CA LEU A 37 -12.44 6.18 7.79
C LEU A 37 -13.61 6.00 8.76
N GLN A 38 -13.62 4.94 9.58
CA GLN A 38 -14.64 4.72 10.61
C GLN A 38 -14.11 4.76 12.05
N LYS A 39 -12.87 4.31 12.29
CA LYS A 39 -12.33 4.13 13.65
C LYS A 39 -10.80 3.99 13.69
N ASP A 40 -10.20 4.47 14.77
CA ASP A 40 -8.78 4.31 15.09
C ASP A 40 -8.43 2.86 15.52
N LYS A 41 -8.58 1.92 14.59
CA LYS A 41 -8.21 0.50 14.77
C LYS A 41 -7.35 0.02 13.61
N TYR A 42 -6.52 -0.99 13.88
CA TYR A 42 -5.74 -1.72 12.87
C TYR A 42 -6.54 -2.92 12.36
N LEU A 43 -6.28 -3.35 11.12
CA LEU A 43 -6.83 -4.59 10.58
C LEU A 43 -6.46 -5.79 11.46
N SER A 44 -7.44 -6.63 11.78
CA SER A 44 -7.17 -7.94 12.40
C SER A 44 -6.53 -8.90 11.40
N LEU A 45 -5.83 -9.92 11.91
CA LEU A 45 -5.26 -10.99 11.08
C LEU A 45 -6.36 -11.74 10.27
N LYS A 46 -7.59 -11.79 10.78
CA LYS A 46 -8.74 -12.33 10.05
C LYS A 46 -9.06 -11.43 8.84
N GLN A 47 -9.27 -10.14 9.06
CA GLN A 47 -9.60 -9.17 8.00
C GLN A 47 -8.54 -9.07 6.89
N LEU A 48 -7.25 -9.22 7.22
CA LEU A 48 -6.16 -9.30 6.24
C LEU A 48 -6.21 -10.58 5.38
N LYS A 49 -6.67 -11.70 5.94
CA LYS A 49 -6.73 -13.00 5.25
C LYS A 49 -8.01 -13.21 4.46
N THR A 50 -9.13 -12.66 4.91
CA THR A 50 -10.40 -12.74 4.18
C THR A 50 -10.29 -11.97 2.85
N LYS A 51 -10.80 -12.58 1.78
CA LYS A 51 -10.92 -11.99 0.45
C LYS A 51 -12.29 -12.31 -0.12
N GLY A 52 -12.84 -11.44 -0.95
CA GLY A 52 -14.11 -11.69 -1.63
C GLY A 52 -15.30 -11.85 -0.71
N GLU A 53 -15.27 -11.39 0.55
CA GLU A 53 -16.43 -11.42 1.43
C GLU A 53 -17.52 -10.43 0.99
N MET A 54 -18.80 -10.72 1.25
CA MET A 54 -19.93 -9.85 0.86
C MET A 54 -19.82 -8.41 1.40
N SER A 55 -19.27 -8.24 2.60
CA SER A 55 -19.06 -6.95 3.26
C SER A 55 -17.87 -7.02 4.22
N PHE A 56 -17.12 -5.94 4.29
CA PHE A 56 -16.05 -5.66 5.23
C PHE A 56 -16.27 -4.23 5.75
N GLU A 57 -16.47 -4.08 7.06
CA GLU A 57 -16.59 -2.76 7.74
C GLU A 57 -17.48 -1.79 6.93
N GLU A 58 -18.78 -2.08 6.82
CA GLU A 58 -19.79 -1.25 6.12
C GLU A 58 -19.57 -1.06 4.59
N ASP A 59 -18.54 -1.67 4.00
CA ASP A 59 -18.40 -1.77 2.54
C ASP A 59 -19.32 -2.85 1.93
N CYS A 60 -19.47 -2.83 0.61
CA CYS A 60 -20.11 -3.89 -0.15
C CYS A 60 -19.17 -4.47 -1.23
N LEU A 61 -19.36 -5.75 -1.51
CA LEU A 61 -18.84 -6.42 -2.69
C LEU A 61 -19.75 -6.12 -3.89
N VAL A 62 -19.21 -5.45 -4.90
CA VAL A 62 -19.92 -5.01 -6.12
C VAL A 62 -19.84 -6.07 -7.22
N GLU A 63 -18.66 -6.67 -7.40
CA GLU A 63 -18.39 -7.66 -8.45
C GLU A 63 -17.42 -8.73 -7.94
N GLY A 64 -17.55 -9.96 -8.46
CA GLY A 64 -16.60 -11.03 -8.21
C GLY A 64 -16.68 -11.59 -6.79
N GLY A 65 -15.53 -11.84 -6.15
CA GLY A 65 -15.50 -12.38 -4.78
C GLY A 65 -16.36 -13.65 -4.62
N CYS A 66 -17.12 -13.76 -3.52
CA CYS A 66 -18.03 -14.88 -3.27
C CYS A 66 -19.37 -14.82 -4.03
N ILE A 67 -19.65 -13.76 -4.78
CA ILE A 67 -20.77 -13.72 -5.76
C ILE A 67 -20.40 -14.57 -6.99
N SER A 68 -19.11 -14.76 -7.23
CA SER A 68 -18.54 -15.56 -8.32
C SER A 68 -17.78 -16.80 -7.79
N LEU A 69 -17.30 -17.65 -8.70
CA LEU A 69 -16.37 -18.71 -8.33
C LEU A 69 -15.05 -18.10 -7.83
N MET A 70 -14.69 -18.34 -6.57
CA MET A 70 -13.42 -17.88 -6.02
C MET A 70 -12.25 -18.78 -6.45
N HIS A 71 -11.20 -18.18 -7.01
CA HIS A 71 -9.99 -18.90 -7.43
C HIS A 71 -8.72 -18.04 -7.25
N ASN A 72 -7.54 -18.60 -7.57
CA ASN A 72 -6.23 -17.93 -7.50
C ASN A 72 -5.61 -17.72 -8.90
N GLY A 73 -6.45 -17.61 -9.93
CA GLY A 73 -6.04 -17.46 -11.33
C GLY A 73 -6.03 -16.00 -11.80
N THR A 74 -5.43 -15.76 -12.96
CA THR A 74 -5.37 -14.45 -13.63
C THR A 74 -6.75 -13.87 -13.98
N GLY A 75 -7.77 -14.72 -14.09
CA GLY A 75 -9.18 -14.34 -14.26
C GLY A 75 -9.91 -13.87 -13.01
N TYR A 76 -9.29 -13.88 -11.82
CA TYR A 76 -9.98 -13.50 -10.58
C TYR A 76 -10.39 -12.02 -10.60
N ARG A 77 -11.61 -11.74 -10.12
CA ARG A 77 -12.21 -10.40 -10.01
C ARG A 77 -12.73 -10.18 -8.59
N GLU A 78 -12.59 -8.95 -8.11
CA GLU A 78 -13.17 -8.48 -6.85
C GLU A 78 -13.25 -6.96 -6.94
N VAL A 79 -14.47 -6.41 -7.01
CA VAL A 79 -14.72 -4.96 -6.93
C VAL A 79 -15.43 -4.69 -5.62
N ARG A 80 -14.91 -3.77 -4.81
CA ARG A 80 -15.49 -3.38 -3.52
C ARG A 80 -15.76 -1.89 -3.47
N GLN A 81 -16.81 -1.47 -2.76
CA GLN A 81 -17.13 -0.07 -2.56
C GLN A 81 -17.52 0.18 -1.10
N TYR A 82 -16.83 1.11 -0.46
CA TYR A 82 -17.28 1.76 0.77
C TYR A 82 -17.88 3.11 0.39
N GLN A 83 -19.07 3.40 0.91
CA GLN A 83 -19.77 4.65 0.67
C GLN A 83 -20.45 5.12 1.96
N SER A 84 -20.19 6.37 2.34
CA SER A 84 -20.94 7.12 3.35
C SER A 84 -21.47 8.42 2.71
N ASP A 85 -22.22 9.23 3.45
CA ASP A 85 -22.74 10.53 3.00
C ASP A 85 -21.65 11.49 2.45
N HIS A 86 -20.39 11.28 2.85
CA HIS A 86 -19.26 12.16 2.56
C HIS A 86 -18.00 11.44 2.05
N HIS A 87 -18.01 10.12 1.89
CA HIS A 87 -16.83 9.37 1.47
C HIS A 87 -17.20 8.32 0.44
N LEU A 88 -16.42 8.23 -0.64
CA LEU A 88 -16.52 7.14 -1.61
C LEU A 88 -15.13 6.54 -1.81
N VAL A 89 -14.97 5.26 -1.48
CA VAL A 89 -13.74 4.52 -1.74
C VAL A 89 -14.09 3.27 -2.53
N ARG A 90 -13.48 3.07 -3.70
CA ARG A 90 -13.66 1.87 -4.52
C ARG A 90 -12.34 1.14 -4.72
N PHE A 91 -12.38 -0.18 -4.68
CA PHE A 91 -11.25 -1.05 -4.98
C PHE A 91 -11.58 -1.96 -6.15
N TYR A 92 -10.63 -2.13 -7.07
CA TYR A 92 -10.68 -3.14 -8.13
C TYR A 92 -9.45 -4.05 -8.03
N PHE A 93 -9.69 -5.36 -7.89
CA PHE A 93 -8.62 -6.36 -7.91
C PHE A 93 -8.14 -6.60 -9.35
N VAL A 94 -6.93 -6.17 -9.67
CA VAL A 94 -6.32 -6.39 -10.99
C VAL A 94 -5.10 -7.30 -10.90
N THR A 95 -5.03 -8.20 -11.87
CA THR A 95 -3.92 -9.16 -12.05
C THR A 95 -2.94 -8.74 -13.14
N ARG A 96 -3.28 -7.73 -13.95
CA ARG A 96 -2.45 -7.20 -15.03
C ARG A 96 -2.75 -5.73 -15.25
N ILE A 97 -1.72 -4.90 -15.44
CA ILE A 97 -1.87 -3.44 -15.55
C ILE A 97 -2.70 -3.01 -16.75
N TYR A 98 -2.67 -3.79 -17.83
CA TYR A 98 -3.52 -3.55 -19.01
C TYR A 98 -4.00 -4.88 -19.58
N SER A 99 -5.32 -4.98 -19.79
CA SER A 99 -6.04 -6.21 -20.15
C SER A 99 -7.47 -5.85 -20.58
N SER A 100 -8.25 -6.81 -21.09
CA SER A 100 -9.68 -6.60 -21.35
C SER A 100 -10.47 -6.17 -20.12
N TYR A 101 -10.09 -6.64 -18.92
CA TYR A 101 -10.71 -6.21 -17.67
C TYR A 101 -10.26 -4.81 -17.24
N MET A 102 -8.99 -4.43 -17.46
CA MET A 102 -8.59 -3.03 -17.23
C MET A 102 -9.35 -2.10 -18.18
N LYS A 103 -9.59 -2.51 -19.44
CA LYS A 103 -10.40 -1.71 -20.38
C LYS A 103 -11.83 -1.46 -19.88
N SER A 104 -12.49 -2.41 -19.21
CA SER A 104 -13.80 -2.13 -18.60
C SER A 104 -13.71 -1.19 -17.40
N ILE A 105 -12.66 -1.25 -16.59
CA ILE A 105 -12.42 -0.28 -15.50
C ILE A 105 -12.17 1.13 -16.07
N LEU A 106 -11.40 1.25 -17.15
CA LEU A 106 -11.19 2.51 -17.85
C LEU A 106 -12.50 3.04 -18.48
N GLU A 107 -13.41 2.16 -18.87
CA GLU A 107 -14.74 2.52 -19.37
C GLU A 107 -15.70 2.98 -18.25
N ASP A 108 -15.64 2.38 -17.05
CA ASP A 108 -16.26 2.93 -15.84
C ASP A 108 -15.76 4.36 -15.59
N PHE A 109 -14.45 4.60 -15.74
CA PHE A 109 -13.89 5.93 -15.56
C PHE A 109 -14.34 6.90 -16.65
N ARG A 110 -14.45 6.49 -17.93
CA ARG A 110 -14.98 7.37 -19.00
C ARG A 110 -16.39 7.83 -18.69
N ASN A 111 -17.30 6.90 -18.41
CA ASN A 111 -18.73 7.16 -18.32
C ASN A 111 -19.21 7.56 -16.91
N GLY A 112 -18.43 7.25 -15.88
CA GLY A 112 -18.77 7.49 -14.48
C GLY A 112 -18.09 8.71 -13.85
N LEU A 113 -18.26 8.80 -12.52
CA LEU A 113 -17.57 9.76 -11.66
C LEU A 113 -16.06 9.56 -11.76
N LYS A 114 -15.31 10.65 -11.92
CA LYS A 114 -13.85 10.64 -11.96
C LYS A 114 -13.29 10.66 -10.51
N PRO A 115 -12.28 9.86 -10.17
CA PRO A 115 -11.67 9.91 -8.84
C PRO A 115 -10.91 11.21 -8.59
N ASP A 116 -10.98 11.73 -7.35
CA ASP A 116 -10.05 12.75 -6.84
C ASP A 116 -8.64 12.18 -6.65
N VAL A 117 -8.55 10.89 -6.30
CA VAL A 117 -7.28 10.17 -6.09
C VAL A 117 -7.36 8.79 -6.72
N LEU A 118 -6.39 8.46 -7.56
CA LEU A 118 -6.22 7.12 -8.13
C LEU A 118 -4.91 6.50 -7.63
N ILE A 119 -5.00 5.44 -6.83
CA ILE A 119 -3.87 4.72 -6.25
C ILE A 119 -3.70 3.41 -7.02
N VAL A 120 -2.53 3.19 -7.64
CA VAL A 120 -2.29 2.02 -8.50
C VAL A 120 -1.03 1.27 -8.08
N ASN A 121 -1.10 -0.06 -8.00
CA ASN A 121 0.07 -0.92 -8.11
C ASN A 121 -0.28 -2.17 -8.94
N SER A 122 0.56 -2.46 -9.94
CA SER A 122 0.51 -3.73 -10.66
C SER A 122 1.92 -4.07 -11.15
N CYS A 123 2.44 -5.20 -10.70
CA CYS A 123 3.83 -5.61 -10.92
C CYS A 123 4.00 -7.12 -10.73
N VAL A 124 3.85 -7.61 -9.50
CA VAL A 124 4.18 -9.01 -9.13
C VAL A 124 3.41 -10.03 -9.99
N TRP A 125 2.14 -9.77 -10.28
CA TRP A 125 1.33 -10.61 -11.15
C TRP A 125 1.69 -10.48 -12.63
N ASP A 126 1.87 -9.26 -13.15
CA ASP A 126 2.29 -9.01 -14.54
C ASP A 126 3.57 -9.76 -14.90
N ILE A 127 4.61 -9.63 -14.05
CA ILE A 127 5.94 -10.17 -14.34
C ILE A 127 6.06 -11.68 -14.11
N SER A 128 5.21 -12.26 -13.26
CA SER A 128 5.24 -13.70 -12.98
C SER A 128 4.23 -14.51 -13.81
N ARG A 129 2.96 -14.10 -13.91
CA ARG A 129 1.83 -14.98 -14.33
C ARG A 129 1.46 -14.98 -15.81
N TYR A 130 2.05 -14.12 -16.66
CA TYR A 130 1.59 -13.95 -18.05
C TYR A 130 2.60 -14.38 -19.11
N ASN A 131 3.86 -13.95 -19.00
CA ASN A 131 4.91 -14.28 -19.97
C ASN A 131 6.18 -14.70 -19.21
N SER A 132 6.97 -15.60 -19.77
CA SER A 132 8.34 -15.87 -19.30
C SER A 132 9.23 -14.65 -19.55
N ILE A 133 9.10 -14.01 -20.72
CA ILE A 133 9.74 -12.75 -21.08
C ILE A 133 8.75 -11.61 -20.79
N TRP A 134 8.77 -11.11 -19.56
CA TRP A 134 7.79 -10.12 -19.10
C TRP A 134 8.11 -8.68 -19.49
N LEU A 135 9.39 -8.35 -19.72
CA LEU A 135 9.89 -6.98 -19.72
C LEU A 135 9.21 -6.04 -20.74
N ASP A 136 9.24 -6.41 -22.02
CA ASP A 136 8.75 -5.55 -23.10
C ASP A 136 7.23 -5.43 -23.06
N ALA A 137 6.54 -6.55 -22.84
CA ALA A 137 5.09 -6.57 -22.65
C ALA A 137 4.67 -5.74 -21.43
N TYR A 138 5.38 -5.80 -20.31
CA TYR A 138 5.06 -4.99 -19.13
C TYR A 138 5.22 -3.49 -19.41
N LYS A 139 6.31 -3.08 -20.08
CA LYS A 139 6.54 -1.69 -20.51
C LYS A 139 5.44 -1.19 -21.46
N GLU A 140 5.10 -1.96 -22.48
CA GLU A 140 4.04 -1.62 -23.44
C GLU A 140 2.67 -1.46 -22.76
N ASN A 141 2.33 -2.38 -21.85
CA ASN A 141 1.08 -2.33 -21.09
C ASN A 141 1.05 -1.12 -20.13
N LEU A 142 2.18 -0.75 -19.49
CA LEU A 142 2.29 0.47 -18.69
C LEU A 142 2.12 1.75 -19.53
N HIS A 143 2.84 1.88 -20.65
CA HIS A 143 2.72 3.02 -21.56
C HIS A 143 1.27 3.22 -22.04
N THR A 144 0.60 2.13 -22.41
CA THR A 144 -0.79 2.16 -22.88
C THR A 144 -1.74 2.59 -21.75
N PHE A 145 -1.60 1.99 -20.57
CA PHE A 145 -2.42 2.33 -19.40
C PHE A 145 -2.25 3.80 -18.97
N PHE A 146 -1.02 4.29 -18.81
CA PHE A 146 -0.78 5.69 -18.42
C PHE A 146 -1.23 6.69 -19.50
N SER A 147 -1.09 6.33 -20.78
CA SER A 147 -1.61 7.16 -21.88
C SER A 147 -3.14 7.22 -21.89
N GLU A 148 -3.83 6.12 -21.60
CA GLU A 148 -5.30 6.13 -21.47
C GLU A 148 -5.76 6.91 -20.23
N LEU A 149 -5.12 6.74 -19.07
CA LEU A 149 -5.46 7.53 -17.87
C LEU A 149 -5.40 9.03 -18.13
N ARG A 150 -4.33 9.52 -18.79
CA ARG A 150 -4.16 10.95 -19.14
C ARG A 150 -5.24 11.47 -20.08
N GLY A 151 -5.87 10.61 -20.88
CA GLY A 151 -6.99 10.97 -21.76
C GLY A 151 -8.38 10.84 -21.13
N ILE A 152 -8.50 10.22 -19.95
CA ILE A 152 -9.79 9.92 -19.29
C ILE A 152 -9.98 10.76 -18.01
N LEU A 153 -8.91 11.00 -17.27
CA LEU A 153 -8.94 11.66 -15.96
C LEU A 153 -8.66 13.17 -16.07
N PRO A 154 -9.34 14.01 -15.26
CA PRO A 154 -8.98 15.42 -15.08
C PRO A 154 -7.53 15.61 -14.62
N GLU A 155 -6.94 16.75 -14.93
CA GLU A 155 -5.57 17.10 -14.50
C GLU A 155 -5.45 17.26 -12.97
N GLU A 156 -6.58 17.55 -12.31
CA GLU A 156 -6.70 17.66 -10.86
C GLU A 156 -6.70 16.30 -10.13
N THR A 157 -6.89 15.18 -10.84
CA THR A 157 -6.88 13.84 -10.23
C THR A 157 -5.48 13.49 -9.75
N LEU A 158 -5.34 13.25 -8.44
CA LEU A 158 -4.09 12.84 -7.82
C LEU A 158 -3.79 11.37 -8.16
N MET A 159 -3.09 11.15 -9.27
CA MET A 159 -2.62 9.83 -9.71
C MET A 159 -1.34 9.44 -8.96
N ILE A 160 -1.37 8.30 -8.28
CA ILE A 160 -0.26 7.79 -7.46
C ILE A 160 0.10 6.36 -7.89
N TRP A 161 1.32 6.19 -8.36
CA TRP A 161 1.93 4.88 -8.60
C TRP A 161 2.64 4.40 -7.33
N ASN A 162 2.05 3.43 -6.64
CA ASN A 162 2.70 2.70 -5.55
C ASN A 162 3.75 1.76 -6.17
N ILE A 163 5.02 1.94 -5.79
CA ILE A 163 6.10 0.99 -6.13
C ILE A 163 5.93 -0.29 -5.31
N THR A 164 6.25 -1.47 -5.85
CA THR A 164 6.03 -2.74 -5.15
C THR A 164 7.01 -2.98 -4.00
N MET A 165 6.47 -3.35 -2.84
CA MET A 165 7.23 -3.64 -1.62
C MET A 165 8.24 -4.80 -1.79
N PRO A 166 9.29 -4.89 -0.95
CA PRO A 166 10.33 -5.89 -1.10
C PRO A 166 9.82 -7.32 -0.89
N LEU A 167 10.05 -8.20 -1.87
CA LEU A 167 9.71 -9.63 -1.77
C LEU A 167 10.71 -10.43 -0.92
N GLY A 168 10.25 -11.55 -0.38
CA GLY A 168 11.06 -12.52 0.35
C GLY A 168 11.97 -13.33 -0.55
N GLU A 169 13.00 -13.94 0.03
CA GLU A 169 13.84 -14.93 -0.65
C GLU A 169 13.09 -16.23 -0.97
N ARG A 170 12.12 -16.58 -0.13
CA ARG A 170 11.23 -17.71 -0.31
C ARG A 170 9.81 -17.18 -0.40
N ILE A 171 9.17 -17.45 -1.52
CA ILE A 171 7.78 -17.10 -1.79
C ILE A 171 6.95 -18.38 -1.66
N ASN A 172 5.81 -18.32 -0.98
CA ASN A 172 4.98 -19.49 -0.70
C ASN A 172 3.47 -19.16 -0.78
N GLY A 173 2.63 -20.18 -0.71
CA GLY A 173 1.17 -20.03 -0.63
C GLY A 173 0.50 -19.69 -1.95
N GLY A 174 -0.80 -19.38 -1.92
CA GLY A 174 -1.66 -19.32 -3.12
C GLY A 174 -1.34 -18.27 -4.19
N PHE A 175 -0.31 -17.45 -4.01
CA PHE A 175 0.29 -16.65 -5.08
C PHE A 175 1.17 -17.53 -6.00
N LEU A 176 2.01 -18.39 -5.40
CA LEU A 176 2.91 -19.27 -6.11
C LEU A 176 2.15 -20.53 -6.54
N VAL A 177 1.64 -20.48 -7.77
CA VAL A 177 1.09 -21.64 -8.46
C VAL A 177 2.20 -22.40 -9.17
N GLN A 178 1.98 -23.68 -9.44
CA GLN A 178 2.98 -24.61 -10.00
C GLN A 178 3.63 -24.08 -11.29
N GLU A 179 2.85 -23.40 -12.13
CA GLU A 179 3.27 -22.81 -13.40
C GLU A 179 4.34 -21.72 -13.26
N ILE A 180 4.47 -21.11 -12.07
CA ILE A 180 5.47 -20.05 -11.79
C ILE A 180 6.45 -20.40 -10.67
N GLU A 181 6.42 -21.61 -10.13
CA GLU A 181 7.30 -22.05 -9.03
C GLU A 181 8.79 -21.86 -9.40
N HIS A 182 9.14 -22.15 -10.66
CA HIS A 182 10.49 -21.95 -11.20
C HIS A 182 10.99 -20.48 -11.17
N LYS A 183 10.10 -19.49 -11.10
CA LYS A 183 10.45 -18.07 -10.99
C LYS A 183 10.70 -17.61 -9.55
N ALA A 184 10.28 -18.37 -8.53
CA ALA A 184 10.22 -17.91 -7.14
C ALA A 184 11.54 -17.34 -6.59
N SER A 185 12.67 -17.94 -6.97
CA SER A 185 14.02 -17.55 -6.55
C SER A 185 14.53 -16.25 -7.17
N HIS A 186 14.03 -15.88 -8.36
CA HIS A 186 14.47 -14.71 -9.11
C HIS A 186 13.51 -13.53 -9.03
N LEU A 187 12.22 -13.79 -8.75
CA LEU A 187 11.15 -12.79 -8.74
C LEU A 187 11.42 -11.57 -7.85
N ARG A 188 12.20 -11.72 -6.77
CA ARG A 188 12.61 -10.58 -5.91
C ARG A 188 13.53 -9.58 -6.62
N TYR A 189 14.28 -10.01 -7.62
CA TYR A 189 15.15 -9.17 -8.45
C TYR A 189 14.37 -8.60 -9.64
N ASP A 190 13.52 -9.41 -10.29
CA ASP A 190 12.60 -8.95 -11.35
C ASP A 190 11.73 -7.77 -10.85
N VAL A 191 11.28 -7.81 -9.59
CA VAL A 191 10.55 -6.69 -8.95
C VAL A 191 11.39 -5.42 -8.85
N ILE A 192 12.71 -5.49 -8.67
CA ILE A 192 13.58 -4.29 -8.62
C ILE A 192 13.62 -3.62 -9.99
N ASP A 193 13.84 -4.41 -11.05
CA ASP A 193 13.83 -3.91 -12.43
C ASP A 193 12.45 -3.36 -12.83
N ALA A 194 11.38 -4.11 -12.53
CA ALA A 194 10.00 -3.69 -12.79
C ALA A 194 9.62 -2.40 -12.03
N ASN A 195 10.07 -2.26 -10.77
CA ASN A 195 9.91 -1.04 -9.98
C ASN A 195 10.67 0.14 -10.60
N PHE A 196 11.91 -0.06 -11.05
CA PHE A 196 12.71 0.98 -11.69
C PHE A 196 12.02 1.48 -12.97
N PHE A 197 11.60 0.57 -13.86
CA PHE A 197 10.91 0.96 -15.10
C PHE A 197 9.56 1.62 -14.83
N SER A 198 8.71 1.03 -13.99
CA SER A 198 7.36 1.56 -13.73
C SER A 198 7.38 2.89 -12.96
N GLY A 199 8.29 3.06 -11.99
CA GLY A 199 8.47 4.32 -11.26
C GLY A 199 9.00 5.46 -12.12
N THR A 200 10.02 5.19 -12.94
CA THR A 200 10.55 6.17 -13.91
C THR A 200 9.47 6.58 -14.92
N LEU A 201 8.67 5.61 -15.37
CA LEU A 201 7.62 5.86 -16.36
C LEU A 201 6.40 6.60 -15.76
N ALA A 202 6.07 6.36 -14.49
CA ALA A 202 5.03 7.10 -13.79
C ALA A 202 5.35 8.61 -13.71
N ASP A 203 6.58 8.96 -13.31
CA ASP A 203 7.06 10.35 -13.28
C ASP A 203 7.04 11.00 -14.68
N ALA A 204 7.49 10.28 -15.71
CA ALA A 204 7.44 10.74 -17.10
C ALA A 204 6.02 11.02 -17.63
N TYR A 205 4.99 10.40 -17.04
CA TYR A 205 3.56 10.67 -17.33
C TYR A 205 2.92 11.65 -16.33
N GLY A 206 3.69 12.21 -15.40
CA GLY A 206 3.23 13.19 -14.41
C GLY A 206 2.49 12.59 -13.20
N MET A 207 2.54 11.27 -13.01
CA MET A 207 1.99 10.60 -11.82
C MET A 207 2.99 10.71 -10.66
N ASP A 208 2.48 10.78 -9.43
CA ASP A 208 3.32 10.76 -8.23
C ASP A 208 3.76 9.32 -7.90
N ALA A 209 5.06 9.07 -7.77
CA ALA A 209 5.58 7.76 -7.36
C ALA A 209 5.79 7.67 -5.84
N LEU A 210 5.08 6.76 -5.16
CA LEU A 210 5.30 6.43 -3.74
C LEU A 210 6.14 5.17 -3.60
N ASP A 211 7.40 5.33 -3.18
CA ASP A 211 8.36 4.21 -3.13
C ASP A 211 8.19 3.32 -1.88
N LEU A 212 7.24 2.38 -1.95
CA LEU A 212 7.07 1.39 -0.88
C LEU A 212 8.24 0.39 -0.82
N HIS A 213 9.03 0.21 -1.89
CA HIS A 213 10.23 -0.61 -1.82
C HIS A 213 11.24 0.03 -0.87
N PHE A 214 11.55 1.31 -1.10
CA PHE A 214 12.39 2.12 -0.25
C PHE A 214 11.85 2.18 1.19
N HIS A 215 10.57 2.52 1.37
CA HIS A 215 9.99 2.68 2.72
C HIS A 215 10.02 1.40 3.57
N PHE A 216 10.04 0.21 2.96
CA PHE A 216 9.92 -1.06 3.67
C PHE A 216 11.18 -1.95 3.64
N ARG A 217 12.24 -1.57 2.92
CA ARG A 217 13.53 -2.31 2.86
C ARG A 217 14.17 -2.61 4.23
N PHE A 218 13.94 -1.73 5.22
CA PHE A 218 14.39 -1.90 6.61
C PHE A 218 13.23 -2.20 7.59
N SER A 219 12.11 -2.73 7.09
CA SER A 219 10.94 -3.09 7.89
C SER A 219 10.49 -4.54 7.68
N LEU A 220 11.40 -5.40 7.18
CA LEU A 220 11.12 -6.77 6.74
C LEU A 220 10.49 -7.66 7.81
N GLN A 221 10.66 -7.34 9.10
CA GLN A 221 9.98 -8.00 10.23
C GLN A 221 8.45 -7.87 10.21
N HIS A 222 7.89 -6.99 9.36
CA HIS A 222 6.45 -6.83 9.17
C HIS A 222 5.91 -7.60 7.95
N ARG A 223 6.78 -8.21 7.15
CA ARG A 223 6.41 -9.12 6.06
C ARG A 223 6.02 -10.49 6.63
N THR A 224 5.02 -11.13 6.05
CA THR A 224 4.58 -12.47 6.44
C THR A 224 5.58 -13.54 5.99
N LYS A 225 5.44 -14.75 6.55
CA LYS A 225 6.29 -15.91 6.20
C LYS A 225 6.08 -16.42 4.77
N ASP A 226 5.04 -15.97 4.06
CA ASP A 226 4.82 -16.29 2.65
C ASP A 226 5.70 -15.48 1.68
N GLY A 227 6.41 -14.46 2.18
CA GLY A 227 7.36 -13.67 1.40
C GLY A 227 6.73 -12.58 0.52
N VAL A 228 5.41 -12.44 0.50
CA VAL A 228 4.70 -11.46 -0.35
C VAL A 228 3.85 -10.51 0.50
N HIS A 229 3.05 -11.03 1.43
CA HIS A 229 2.09 -10.24 2.21
C HIS A 229 2.74 -9.55 3.41
N TRP A 230 2.01 -8.60 3.99
CA TRP A 230 2.49 -7.77 5.10
C TRP A 230 1.44 -7.65 6.21
N ASN A 231 1.87 -7.30 7.42
CA ASN A 231 0.99 -7.19 8.58
C ASN A 231 0.24 -5.85 8.64
N ALA A 232 -0.68 -5.72 9.60
CA ALA A 232 -1.51 -4.53 9.74
C ALA A 232 -0.73 -3.23 10.04
N LEU A 233 0.44 -3.32 10.71
CA LEU A 233 1.29 -2.16 10.98
C LEU A 233 1.90 -1.63 9.67
N ALA A 234 2.28 -2.53 8.76
CA ALA A 234 2.76 -2.15 7.44
C ALA A 234 1.66 -1.49 6.61
N HIS A 235 0.46 -2.08 6.56
CA HIS A 235 -0.66 -1.48 5.83
C HIS A 235 -1.06 -0.10 6.38
N ARG A 236 -1.16 0.08 7.71
CA ARG A 236 -1.37 1.41 8.31
C ARG A 236 -0.26 2.41 7.99
N LYS A 237 0.99 1.97 7.88
CA LYS A 237 2.10 2.81 7.42
C LYS A 237 1.92 3.24 5.96
N ILE A 238 1.47 2.36 5.06
CA ILE A 238 1.14 2.72 3.66
C ILE A 238 0.02 3.75 3.63
N THR A 239 -1.11 3.50 4.32
CA THR A 239 -2.24 4.43 4.44
C THR A 239 -1.81 5.78 5.00
N SER A 240 -0.94 5.79 6.03
CA SER A 240 -0.44 7.02 6.63
C SER A 240 0.46 7.82 5.68
N LEU A 241 1.28 7.16 4.85
CA LEU A 241 2.10 7.81 3.82
C LEU A 241 1.22 8.43 2.72
N LEU A 242 0.23 7.67 2.26
CA LEU A 242 -0.76 8.13 1.28
C LEU A 242 -1.52 9.36 1.78
N LEU A 243 -2.14 9.30 2.98
CA LEU A 243 -2.89 10.43 3.54
C LEU A 243 -2.00 11.67 3.79
N GLN A 244 -0.75 11.49 4.22
CA GLN A 244 0.20 12.60 4.33
C GLN A 244 0.53 13.22 2.97
N HIS A 245 0.64 12.40 1.92
CA HIS A 245 0.85 12.88 0.55
C HIS A 245 -0.37 13.61 0.00
N PHE A 246 -1.60 13.10 0.21
CA PHE A 246 -2.82 13.78 -0.24
C PHE A 246 -2.97 15.15 0.42
N ALA A 247 -2.74 15.23 1.74
CA ALA A 247 -2.78 16.49 2.47
C ALA A 247 -1.74 17.47 1.93
N GLN A 248 -0.51 17.00 1.68
CA GLN A 248 0.54 17.81 1.06
C GLN A 248 0.16 18.29 -0.36
N ALA A 249 -0.43 17.41 -1.18
CA ALA A 249 -0.86 17.72 -2.55
C ALA A 249 -2.00 18.76 -2.59
N TRP A 250 -2.88 18.76 -1.60
CA TRP A 250 -3.99 19.71 -1.46
C TRP A 250 -3.68 20.91 -0.54
N GLY A 251 -2.43 21.07 -0.08
CA GLY A 251 -2.03 22.17 0.81
C GLY A 251 -2.61 22.11 2.23
N VAL A 252 -3.20 20.99 2.63
CA VAL A 252 -3.81 20.77 3.94
C VAL A 252 -2.74 20.43 4.99
N ILE A 253 -2.75 21.14 6.12
CA ILE A 253 -1.92 20.81 7.27
C ILE A 253 -2.64 19.74 8.09
N LEU A 254 -2.04 18.56 8.25
CA LEU A 254 -2.51 17.56 9.22
C LEU A 254 -1.92 17.87 10.61
N PRO A 255 -2.71 18.37 11.58
CA PRO A 255 -2.20 18.74 12.90
C PRO A 255 -1.77 17.48 13.67
N CYS A 256 -0.48 17.35 13.96
CA CYS A 256 0.01 16.18 14.69
C CYS A 256 -0.41 16.27 16.18
N PRO A 257 -0.97 15.22 16.80
CA PRO A 257 -1.39 15.22 18.22
C PRO A 257 -0.28 15.41 19.28
N LEU A 258 0.94 15.79 18.88
CA LEU A 258 2.09 15.96 19.77
C LEU A 258 2.77 17.31 19.52
N LYS A 259 2.21 18.37 20.13
CA LYS A 259 2.91 19.62 20.48
C LYS A 259 2.13 20.53 21.46
N THR A 260 1.37 19.95 22.39
CA THR A 260 0.55 20.70 23.38
C THR A 260 0.73 20.20 24.82
N VAL A 261 1.90 19.66 25.13
CA VAL A 261 2.40 19.46 26.50
C VAL A 261 3.83 20.00 26.51
N GLU A 262 4.24 20.63 27.62
CA GLU A 262 5.51 21.36 27.80
C GLU A 262 5.64 22.74 27.10
N LEU A 263 4.76 23.69 27.48
CA LEU A 263 5.21 25.08 27.74
C LEU A 263 4.32 25.83 28.76
N SER A 264 3.94 25.18 29.86
CA SER A 264 3.12 25.81 30.92
C SER A 264 3.56 25.48 32.35
N GLU A 265 4.59 24.65 32.55
CA GLU A 265 5.01 24.18 33.89
C GLU A 265 6.53 24.39 34.14
N ILE A 266 7.00 25.62 33.93
CA ILE A 266 8.26 26.10 34.52
C ILE A 266 8.02 27.43 35.26
N THR A 267 7.02 27.46 36.14
CA THR A 267 6.88 28.51 37.18
C THR A 267 6.25 27.97 38.46
N ALA A 268 6.93 27.07 39.16
CA ALA A 268 6.60 26.71 40.54
C ALA A 268 7.91 26.47 41.32
N GLN A 269 8.02 27.09 42.50
CA GLN A 269 9.26 27.22 43.25
C GLN A 269 9.55 25.98 44.12
N GLN A 270 10.84 25.69 44.35
CA GLN A 270 11.26 24.83 45.48
C GLN A 270 10.98 25.54 46.81
N PRO A 271 10.81 24.77 47.91
CA PRO A 271 11.90 24.74 48.89
C PRO A 271 12.25 23.35 49.47
N THR A 272 13.54 23.01 49.39
CA THR A 272 14.46 22.48 50.43
C THR A 272 14.00 21.58 51.60
N ASN A 273 14.87 20.59 51.87
CA ASN A 273 15.25 20.01 53.19
C ASN A 273 14.26 19.02 53.88
N GLU A 274 14.69 17.96 54.58
CA GLU A 274 16.00 17.30 54.77
C GLU A 274 15.83 15.90 55.45
N ASN A 275 16.93 15.14 55.60
CA ASN A 275 17.17 14.06 56.58
C ASN A 275 16.60 12.63 56.39
N ALA A 276 17.55 11.71 56.11
CA ALA A 276 17.84 10.40 56.77
C ALA A 276 16.69 9.49 57.26
N THR A 277 16.71 8.16 57.02
CA THR A 277 17.67 7.21 57.66
C THR A 277 17.50 5.78 57.06
N LYS A 278 18.57 4.95 57.02
CA LYS A 278 18.52 3.47 56.78
C LYS A 278 18.77 2.71 58.10
N PRO A 279 18.18 1.52 58.32
CA PRO A 279 18.89 0.24 58.04
C PRO A 279 18.01 -0.82 57.32
N GLU A 280 18.54 -1.61 56.38
CA GLU A 280 19.06 -3.00 56.55
C GLU A 280 18.09 -4.05 57.17
N GLY A 281 17.87 -5.18 56.49
CA GLY A 281 17.00 -6.25 57.03
C GLY A 281 16.74 -7.52 56.19
N VAL A 282 17.75 -8.37 56.02
CA VAL A 282 17.65 -9.86 55.95
C VAL A 282 16.92 -10.58 54.77
N LYS A 283 17.66 -11.57 54.24
CA LYS A 283 17.35 -12.59 53.21
C LYS A 283 16.24 -13.58 53.62
N ARG A 284 15.45 -14.10 52.65
CA ARG A 284 15.24 -15.57 52.50
C ARG A 284 14.74 -15.98 51.10
N ALA A 285 15.03 -17.22 50.72
CA ALA A 285 14.70 -17.81 49.41
C ALA A 285 13.90 -19.14 49.55
N LYS A 286 13.47 -19.68 48.40
CA LYS A 286 12.69 -20.93 48.19
C LYS A 286 11.17 -20.72 48.44
N ARG A 287 10.25 -21.37 47.73
CA ARG A 287 10.29 -22.72 47.11
C ARG A 287 9.27 -22.86 45.96
N ALA A 288 9.59 -23.70 44.97
CA ALA A 288 8.67 -24.06 43.87
C ALA A 288 7.56 -25.04 44.29
N LYS A 289 6.43 -25.05 43.55
CA LYS A 289 5.49 -26.18 43.47
C LYS A 289 5.02 -26.40 42.02
N ARG A 290 4.93 -27.68 41.63
CA ARG A 290 4.33 -28.17 40.38
C ARG A 290 2.84 -28.46 40.57
N ALA A 291 2.06 -28.28 39.50
CA ALA A 291 0.96 -29.13 39.05
C ALA A 291 0.86 -28.88 37.53
N SER A 292 1.12 -29.84 36.64
CA SER A 292 0.26 -30.98 36.29
C SER A 292 -1.13 -30.56 35.81
N ASN A 293 -1.36 -30.63 34.50
CA ASN A 293 -2.21 -31.70 33.98
C ASN A 293 -1.93 -31.99 32.50
N ASN A 294 -2.04 -33.27 32.15
CA ASN A 294 -1.93 -33.78 30.78
C ASN A 294 -3.17 -33.41 29.96
N TYR A 295 -2.99 -33.31 28.64
CA TYR A 295 -3.79 -34.14 27.73
C TYR A 295 -2.90 -34.63 26.57
N GLN A 296 -2.98 -35.93 26.30
CA GLN A 296 -2.52 -36.60 25.07
C GLN A 296 -3.49 -36.19 23.92
N ASN A 297 -3.27 -36.36 22.63
CA ASN A 297 -2.25 -37.05 21.81
C ASN A 297 -2.11 -36.24 20.48
N THR A 298 -1.52 -36.63 19.34
CA THR A 298 -0.94 -37.90 18.83
C THR A 298 0.19 -37.60 17.84
N SER A 299 1.11 -38.57 17.67
CA SER A 299 1.90 -38.90 16.46
C SER A 299 2.13 -37.86 15.34
N ASN A 300 3.40 -37.48 15.16
CA ASN A 300 4.06 -37.47 13.85
C ASN A 300 5.46 -38.06 14.02
N VAL A 301 5.69 -39.24 13.43
CA VAL A 301 7.02 -39.86 13.28
C VAL A 301 7.35 -39.78 11.80
N TRP A 302 8.47 -39.15 11.46
CA TRP A 302 9.44 -39.55 10.44
C TRP A 302 10.56 -38.50 10.45
N ASP A 303 11.74 -38.87 10.95
CA ASP A 303 12.93 -38.02 10.94
C ASP A 303 14.19 -38.89 10.86
N ARG A 304 15.30 -38.30 10.37
CA ARG A 304 16.59 -38.90 9.96
C ARG A 304 16.52 -39.66 8.63
N LEU A 305 17.41 -39.41 7.66
CA LEU A 305 18.86 -39.27 7.80
C LEU A 305 19.49 -38.20 6.86
N GLN A 306 20.57 -37.58 7.31
CA GLN A 306 21.63 -36.92 6.50
C GLN A 306 22.84 -37.90 6.36
N PRO A 307 23.99 -37.63 5.68
CA PRO A 307 24.47 -36.38 5.04
C PRO A 307 25.17 -36.55 3.66
N MET A 308 25.86 -35.48 3.22
CA MET A 308 26.97 -35.38 2.23
C MET A 308 26.66 -35.08 0.76
N GLY A 309 27.52 -34.24 0.16
CA GLY A 309 27.55 -33.97 -1.29
C GLY A 309 27.64 -32.49 -1.65
N GLY A 310 28.79 -31.84 -1.41
CA GLY A 310 29.02 -30.47 -1.87
C GLY A 310 29.47 -30.42 -3.33
N TYR A 311 28.88 -29.54 -4.13
CA TYR A 311 29.38 -29.19 -5.47
C TYR A 311 29.30 -27.68 -5.71
N HIS A 312 30.46 -27.07 -5.96
CA HIS A 312 30.56 -25.73 -6.54
C HIS A 312 30.32 -25.81 -8.05
N HIS A 313 29.47 -24.93 -8.59
CA HIS A 313 29.54 -24.56 -10.00
C HIS A 313 29.43 -23.03 -10.12
N GLY A 314 30.47 -22.42 -10.69
CA GLY A 314 30.55 -20.98 -10.87
C GLY A 314 29.72 -20.50 -12.05
N HIS A 315 29.04 -19.36 -11.88
CA HIS A 315 28.35 -18.68 -12.96
C HIS A 315 29.36 -18.01 -13.91
N ARG A 316 29.41 -18.47 -15.17
CA ARG A 316 30.04 -17.70 -16.26
C ARG A 316 29.04 -16.66 -16.78
N HIS A 317 29.38 -15.39 -16.67
CA HIS A 317 28.65 -14.32 -17.36
C HIS A 317 28.84 -14.45 -18.88
N GLY A 318 27.79 -14.84 -19.59
CA GLY A 318 27.70 -14.71 -21.04
C GLY A 318 27.30 -13.28 -21.40
N GLN A 319 28.18 -12.54 -22.07
CA GLN A 319 27.85 -11.23 -22.63
C GLN A 319 26.91 -11.38 -23.83
N PHE A 320 25.65 -10.96 -23.69
CA PHE A 320 24.81 -10.66 -24.86
C PHE A 320 24.75 -9.15 -25.08
N ARG A 321 25.44 -8.67 -26.12
CA ARG A 321 25.20 -7.35 -26.69
C ARG A 321 23.91 -7.40 -27.50
N SER A 322 22.94 -6.56 -27.15
CA SER A 322 21.93 -6.07 -28.08
C SER A 322 21.77 -4.57 -27.86
N GLY A 323 21.83 -3.79 -28.92
CA GLY A 323 22.03 -2.34 -28.85
C GLY A 323 20.73 -1.56 -28.92
N TYR A 324 20.36 -0.89 -27.83
CA TYR A 324 19.47 0.27 -27.86
C TYR A 324 20.06 1.37 -26.98
N GLN A 325 20.67 2.39 -27.61
CA GLN A 325 21.11 3.60 -26.91
C GLN A 325 19.92 4.51 -26.65
N PHE A 326 19.20 4.26 -25.55
CA PHE A 326 18.26 5.26 -25.03
C PHE A 326 19.05 6.37 -24.32
N ARG A 327 19.21 7.51 -25.00
CA ARG A 327 19.59 8.77 -24.34
C ARG A 327 18.30 9.50 -23.95
N PRO A 328 18.03 9.73 -22.66
CA PRO A 328 16.95 10.63 -22.28
C PRO A 328 17.27 12.04 -22.82
N PRO A 329 16.30 12.76 -23.40
CA PRO A 329 16.44 14.20 -23.55
C PRO A 329 16.41 14.85 -22.15
N HIS A 330 16.98 16.06 -22.06
CA HIS A 330 17.10 16.90 -20.88
C HIS A 330 18.30 16.60 -19.95
N HIS A 331 18.91 17.70 -19.53
CA HIS A 331 20.17 17.77 -18.79
C HIS A 331 19.94 17.36 -17.34
N PHE A 332 20.85 16.56 -16.77
CA PHE A 332 20.76 16.13 -15.37
C PHE A 332 21.33 17.23 -14.48
N ASP A 333 20.45 18.08 -13.95
CA ASP A 333 20.86 19.18 -13.07
C ASP A 333 21.26 18.63 -11.68
N PRO A 334 22.36 19.07 -11.04
CA PRO A 334 22.79 18.52 -9.76
C PRO A 334 21.77 18.78 -8.64
N TYR A 335 21.52 17.75 -7.82
CA TYR A 335 20.62 17.83 -6.67
C TYR A 335 21.10 18.87 -5.64
N TYR A 336 20.54 20.09 -5.71
CA TYR A 336 20.66 21.10 -4.66
C TYR A 336 19.44 21.10 -3.73
N GLU A 337 19.69 21.46 -2.48
CA GLU A 337 18.84 21.15 -1.33
C GLU A 337 17.55 21.99 -1.32
N THR A 338 16.38 21.33 -1.38
CA THR A 338 15.09 21.68 -0.72
C THR A 338 13.93 20.81 -1.26
N HIS A 339 14.08 19.47 -1.30
CA HIS A 339 13.08 18.57 -1.91
C HIS A 339 12.50 17.53 -0.94
N HIS A 340 11.31 17.03 -1.30
CA HIS A 340 10.50 16.12 -0.49
C HIS A 340 11.23 14.82 -0.17
N GLN A 341 11.14 14.39 1.09
CA GLN A 341 11.94 13.27 1.59
C GLN A 341 11.42 11.87 1.17
N TYR A 342 10.20 11.79 0.60
CA TYR A 342 9.43 10.53 0.47
C TYR A 342 8.57 10.34 -0.79
N VAL A 343 8.38 11.36 -1.64
CA VAL A 343 7.61 11.26 -2.90
C VAL A 343 8.32 12.04 -4.00
N MET A 344 8.42 11.44 -5.19
CA MET A 344 9.16 11.98 -6.33
C MET A 344 8.33 12.99 -7.14
N ARG A 345 8.04 14.19 -6.59
CA ARG A 345 7.69 15.39 -7.39
C ARG A 345 7.83 16.71 -6.60
N ASN A 346 8.10 17.80 -7.30
CA ASN A 346 8.22 19.17 -6.76
C ASN A 346 6.83 19.87 -6.71
N ARG A 347 6.60 20.80 -5.76
CA ARG A 347 5.31 21.49 -5.55
C ARG A 347 4.91 22.45 -6.67
N HIS A 348 5.87 23.03 -7.37
CA HIS A 348 5.69 24.25 -8.18
C HIS A 348 4.90 24.08 -9.50
N ALA A 349 4.20 22.96 -9.69
CA ALA A 349 3.46 22.62 -10.92
C ALA A 349 1.98 22.26 -10.67
N ARG A 350 1.39 22.62 -9.52
CA ARG A 350 -0.01 22.28 -9.19
C ARG A 350 -0.88 23.52 -9.04
N HIS A 351 -2.00 23.53 -9.76
CA HIS A 351 -3.10 24.46 -9.51
C HIS A 351 -3.76 24.13 -8.15
N ILE A 352 -4.21 25.15 -7.43
CA ILE A 352 -4.84 24.99 -6.12
C ILE A 352 -6.20 24.32 -6.31
N TYR A 353 -6.39 23.14 -5.71
CA TYR A 353 -7.66 22.42 -5.75
C TYR A 353 -8.78 23.26 -5.08
N ALA A 354 -9.81 23.60 -5.85
CA ALA A 354 -11.04 24.17 -5.31
C ALA A 354 -12.03 23.03 -4.98
N PRO A 355 -12.46 22.86 -3.71
CA PRO A 355 -13.49 21.90 -3.38
C PRO A 355 -14.82 22.25 -4.06
N TYR A 356 -15.62 21.25 -4.39
CA TYR A 356 -17.00 21.41 -4.88
C TYR A 356 -17.91 22.04 -3.80
N THR A 357 -17.82 23.36 -3.62
CA THR A 357 -18.69 24.14 -2.76
C THR A 357 -20.03 24.37 -3.46
N GLN A 358 -20.97 23.46 -3.20
CA GLN A 358 -22.42 23.62 -3.30
C GLN A 358 -22.93 24.79 -4.17
N HIS A 359 -23.12 24.55 -5.48
CA HIS A 359 -24.20 25.26 -6.17
C HIS A 359 -25.54 24.72 -5.69
N ARG A 360 -26.03 25.27 -4.56
CA ARG A 360 -27.48 25.30 -4.33
C ARG A 360 -28.09 26.18 -5.43
N PRO A 361 -29.08 25.69 -6.21
CA PRO A 361 -29.95 26.59 -6.96
C PRO A 361 -30.61 27.52 -5.95
N SER A 362 -30.49 28.83 -6.14
CA SER A 362 -31.19 29.79 -5.29
C SER A 362 -32.69 29.59 -5.49
N THR A 363 -33.41 29.23 -4.42
CA THR A 363 -34.87 29.26 -4.40
C THR A 363 -35.34 30.70 -4.57
N GLY A 364 -35.68 31.07 -5.79
CA GLY A 364 -36.31 32.35 -6.08
C GLY A 364 -37.74 32.35 -5.56
N GLN A 365 -37.97 33.00 -4.41
CA GLN A 365 -39.30 33.44 -4.01
C GLN A 365 -39.64 34.77 -4.69
N GLY A 366 -40.90 34.95 -5.06
CA GLY A 366 -41.51 36.27 -5.28
C GLY A 366 -42.10 36.47 -6.67
N GLY A 367 -43.44 36.53 -6.76
CA GLY A 367 -44.16 36.87 -7.98
C GLY A 367 -45.66 36.64 -7.84
N HIS A 368 -46.39 37.68 -7.43
CA HIS A 368 -47.85 37.68 -7.34
C HIS A 368 -48.50 37.47 -8.71
N TYR A 369 -49.52 36.60 -8.80
CA TYR A 369 -50.94 36.99 -8.95
C TYR A 369 -51.86 35.77 -8.76
#